data_AF-A0A1V3WRC5-F1
#
_entry.id   AF-A0A1V3WRC5-F1
#
_cell.length_a   1.000
_cell.length_b   1.000
_cell.length_c   1.000
_cell.angle_alpha   90.00
_cell.angle_beta   90.00
_cell.angle_gamma   90.00
#
_symmetry.space_group_name_H-M   'P 1'
#
loop_
_entity.id
_entity.type
_entity.pdbx_description
1 polymer ?
#
loop_
_entity_poly.entity_id
_entity_poly.type
_entity_poly.pdbx_seq_one_letter_code
_entity_poly.pdbx_strand_id
1 'polypeptide(L)'
;MLLREFVDYWQHLLTEGDFTAGCPVAAAALGSADDGLELSTEAGTILNGWCSALTRAFITDGFGESDAAALAVTSVAALEGAIMLCRSTHTAEPLRTVGDQLQFLVASREFVRSSGSAANHNGSGD
;
A
#
# COMPACT_ATOMS: atom_id res chain seq x y z
N MET A 1 11.44 2.34 1.79
CA MET A 1 11.50 3.48 2.73
C MET A 1 10.11 4.06 2.97
N LEU A 2 9.38 4.43 1.92
CA LEU A 2 8.02 5.01 1.97
C LEU A 2 6.97 4.20 2.78
N LEU A 3 6.96 2.86 2.68
CA LEU A 3 6.01 2.03 3.43
C LEU A 3 6.24 2.06 4.95
N ARG A 4 7.50 2.17 5.39
CA ARG A 4 7.83 2.27 6.82
C ARG A 4 7.36 3.61 7.39
N GLU A 5 7.66 4.70 6.66
CA GLU A 5 7.23 6.04 7.06
C GLU A 5 5.70 6.14 7.18
N PHE A 6 4.97 5.51 6.26
CA PHE A 6 3.51 5.43 6.35
C PHE A 6 3.02 4.66 7.58
N VAL A 7 3.63 3.50 7.86
CA VAL A 7 3.30 2.68 9.05
C VAL A 7 3.58 3.47 10.32
N ASP A 8 4.72 4.14 10.42
CA ASP A 8 5.12 4.92 11.58
C ASP A 8 4.17 6.11 11.81
N TYR A 9 3.82 6.84 10.74
CA TYR A 9 2.87 7.94 10.79
C TYR A 9 1.49 7.49 11.30
N TRP A 10 0.94 6.42 10.74
CA TRP A 10 -0.38 5.93 11.15
C TRP A 10 -0.37 5.29 12.53
N GLN A 11 0.70 4.60 12.91
CA GLN A 11 0.86 4.08 14.27
C GLN A 11 0.78 5.22 15.28
N HIS A 12 1.51 6.32 15.04
CA HIS A 12 1.47 7.50 15.89
C HIS A 12 0.06 8.09 15.97
N LEU A 13 -0.56 8.39 14.82
CA LEU A 13 -1.90 8.97 14.76
C LEU A 13 -2.98 8.12 15.44
N LEU A 14 -2.91 6.79 15.29
CA LEU A 14 -3.84 5.86 15.95
C LEU A 14 -3.63 5.83 17.45
N THR A 15 -2.38 5.76 17.92
CA THR A 15 -2.09 5.66 19.36
C THR A 15 -2.37 6.95 20.12
N GLU A 16 -2.09 8.12 19.53
CA GLU A 16 -2.41 9.41 20.16
C GLU A 16 -3.92 9.70 20.16
N GLY A 17 -4.63 9.20 19.14
CA GLY A 17 -6.07 9.40 18.97
C GLY A 17 -6.95 8.32 19.61
N ASP A 18 -6.43 7.49 20.52
CA ASP A 18 -7.15 6.37 21.16
C ASP A 18 -7.89 5.47 20.13
N PHE A 19 -7.20 5.18 19.02
CA PHE A 19 -7.67 4.37 17.90
C PHE A 19 -8.97 4.85 17.23
N THR A 20 -9.33 6.12 17.41
CA THR A 20 -10.50 6.72 16.73
C THR A 20 -10.18 7.19 15.31
N ALA A 21 -8.91 7.54 15.05
CA ALA A 21 -8.41 7.99 13.76
C ALA A 21 -8.64 6.96 12.66
N GLY A 22 -9.00 7.42 11.47
CA GLY A 22 -9.18 6.59 10.28
C GLY A 22 -8.99 7.41 9.02
N CYS A 23 -8.93 6.75 7.85
CA CYS A 23 -8.74 7.43 6.58
C CYS A 23 -10.06 8.08 6.10
N PRO A 24 -10.15 9.42 6.01
CA PRO A 24 -11.38 10.09 5.56
C PRO A 24 -11.71 9.76 4.10
N VAL A 25 -10.70 9.49 3.27
CA VAL A 25 -10.89 9.08 1.87
C VAL A 25 -11.51 7.69 1.80
N ALA A 26 -11.01 6.73 2.58
CA ALA A 26 -11.61 5.40 2.66
C ALA A 26 -13.03 5.45 3.22
N ALA A 27 -13.28 6.31 4.21
CA ALA A 27 -14.63 6.53 4.75
C ALA A 27 -15.59 7.12 3.69
N ALA A 28 -15.14 8.10 2.91
CA ALA A 28 -15.92 8.68 1.81
C ALA A 28 -16.20 7.67 0.69
N ALA A 29 -15.24 6.78 0.39
CA ALA A 29 -15.42 5.71 -0.58
C ALA A 29 -16.47 4.67 -0.15
N LEU A 30 -16.55 4.36 1.15
CA LEU A 30 -17.45 3.36 1.73
C LEU A 30 -18.82 3.91 2.17
N GLY A 31 -18.97 5.23 2.26
CA GLY A 31 -20.22 5.87 2.70
C GLY A 31 -21.39 5.57 1.77
N SER A 32 -22.58 5.33 2.34
CA SER A 32 -23.81 5.06 1.57
C SER A 32 -24.84 6.19 1.72
N ALA A 33 -25.20 6.86 0.62
CA ALA A 33 -26.41 7.68 0.42
C ALA A 33 -26.47 8.20 -1.05
N ASP A 34 -27.62 8.75 -1.46
CA ASP A 34 -27.85 9.42 -2.76
C ASP A 34 -26.85 10.57 -3.00
N ASP A 35 -26.47 11.29 -1.93
CA ASP A 35 -25.44 12.34 -1.90
C ASP A 35 -24.00 11.79 -1.84
N GLY A 36 -23.85 10.49 -1.56
CA GLY A 36 -22.57 9.80 -1.40
C GLY A 36 -21.92 9.37 -2.71
N LEU A 37 -22.65 9.43 -3.84
CA LEU A 37 -22.15 9.03 -5.14
C LEU A 37 -21.05 9.98 -5.66
N GLU A 38 -21.22 11.29 -5.47
CA GLU A 38 -20.18 12.28 -5.81
C GLU A 38 -18.95 12.13 -4.91
N LEU A 39 -19.14 11.96 -3.60
CA LEU A 39 -18.05 11.75 -2.64
C LEU A 39 -17.29 10.45 -2.88
N SER A 40 -17.98 9.36 -3.19
CA SER A 40 -17.37 8.07 -3.51
C SER A 40 -16.56 8.16 -4.81
N THR A 41 -17.05 8.91 -5.80
CA THR A 41 -16.33 9.16 -7.06
C THR A 41 -15.04 9.95 -6.81
N GLU A 42 -15.10 11.04 -6.04
CA GLU A 42 -13.91 11.82 -5.69
C GLU A 42 -12.92 11.04 -4.84
N ALA A 43 -13.41 10.24 -3.89
CA ALA A 43 -12.57 9.33 -3.12
C ALA A 43 -11.86 8.32 -4.03
N GLY A 44 -12.57 7.78 -5.04
CA GLY A 44 -11.99 6.92 -6.07
C GLY A 44 -10.86 7.62 -6.84
N THR A 45 -11.05 8.88 -7.24
CA THR A 45 -10.00 9.68 -7.88
C THR A 45 -8.77 9.82 -7.00
N ILE A 46 -8.95 10.11 -5.72
CA ILE A 46 -7.86 10.28 -4.76
C ILE A 46 -7.11 8.96 -4.53
N LEU A 47 -7.83 7.85 -4.29
CA LEU A 47 -7.25 6.52 -4.11
C LEU A 47 -6.46 6.08 -5.34
N ASN A 48 -6.99 6.32 -6.55
CA ASN A 48 -6.27 6.08 -7.80
C ASN A 48 -5.03 6.96 -7.92
N GLY A 49 -5.09 8.21 -7.44
CA GLY A 49 -3.94 9.10 -7.34
C GLY A 49 -2.83 8.54 -6.44
N TRP A 50 -3.20 7.98 -5.28
CA TRP A 50 -2.25 7.32 -4.37
C TRP A 50 -1.63 6.08 -4.99
N CYS A 51 -2.43 5.19 -5.59
CA CYS A 51 -1.93 4.04 -6.35
C CYS A 51 -0.96 4.50 -7.43
N SER A 52 -1.30 5.52 -8.20
CA SER A 52 -0.42 6.05 -9.26
C SER A 52 0.90 6.62 -8.71
N ALA A 53 0.86 7.28 -7.55
CA ALA A 53 2.07 7.79 -6.90
C ALA A 53 2.98 6.65 -6.41
N LEU A 54 2.41 5.63 -5.77
CA LEU A 54 3.13 4.43 -5.36
C LEU A 54 3.69 3.65 -6.55
N THR A 55 2.94 3.52 -7.65
CA THR A 55 3.43 2.91 -8.90
C THR A 55 4.69 3.61 -9.39
N ARG A 56 4.70 4.95 -9.43
CA ARG A 56 5.89 5.73 -9.84
C ARG A 56 7.07 5.53 -8.89
N ALA A 57 6.80 5.45 -7.59
CA ALA A 57 7.84 5.18 -6.60
C ALA A 57 8.47 3.79 -6.83
N PHE A 58 7.67 2.75 -7.01
CA PHE A 58 8.18 1.41 -7.30
C PHE A 58 8.90 1.34 -8.67
N ILE A 59 8.44 2.05 -9.69
CA ILE A 59 9.19 2.15 -10.97
C ILE A 59 10.56 2.78 -10.74
N THR A 60 10.63 3.83 -9.92
CA THR A 60 11.90 4.49 -9.56
C THR A 60 12.85 3.55 -8.81
N ASP A 61 12.29 2.65 -7.99
CA ASP A 61 13.02 1.59 -7.30
C ASP A 61 13.39 0.41 -8.23
N GLY A 62 13.03 0.47 -9.51
CA GLY A 62 13.46 -0.45 -10.57
C GLY A 62 12.50 -1.60 -10.87
N PHE A 63 11.26 -1.56 -10.36
CA PHE A 63 10.22 -2.52 -10.74
C PHE A 63 9.70 -2.25 -12.15
N GLY A 64 9.28 -3.33 -12.85
CA GLY A 64 8.57 -3.20 -14.11
C GLY A 64 7.17 -2.61 -13.89
N GLU A 65 6.65 -1.88 -14.88
CA GLU A 65 5.39 -1.12 -14.75
C GLU A 65 4.21 -1.95 -14.23
N SER A 66 4.01 -3.16 -14.77
CA SER A 66 2.91 -4.04 -14.34
C SER A 66 3.06 -4.51 -12.89
N ASP A 67 4.28 -4.86 -12.47
CA ASP A 67 4.54 -5.30 -11.09
C ASP A 67 4.41 -4.12 -10.12
N ALA A 68 4.91 -2.95 -10.51
CA ALA A 68 4.81 -1.72 -9.74
C ALA A 68 3.35 -1.32 -9.51
N ALA A 69 2.51 -1.38 -10.55
CA ALA A 69 1.08 -1.09 -10.43
C ALA A 69 0.36 -2.07 -9.50
N ALA A 70 0.66 -3.37 -9.63
CA ALA A 70 0.08 -4.39 -8.76
C ALA A 70 0.51 -4.22 -7.29
N LEU A 71 1.79 -3.94 -7.04
CA LEU A 71 2.32 -3.66 -5.69
C LEU A 71 1.70 -2.41 -5.08
N ALA A 72 1.49 -1.36 -5.88
CA ALA A 72 0.86 -0.13 -5.42
C ALA A 72 -0.57 -0.37 -4.92
N VAL A 73 -1.41 -1.03 -5.73
CA VAL A 73 -2.79 -1.38 -5.35
C VAL A 73 -2.80 -2.26 -4.09
N THR A 74 -1.93 -3.29 -4.06
CA THR A 74 -1.81 -4.20 -2.91
C THR A 74 -1.44 -3.44 -1.64
N SER A 75 -0.50 -2.49 -1.73
CA SER A 75 -0.04 -1.71 -0.58
C SER A 75 -1.16 -0.82 -0.03
N VAL A 76 -1.85 -0.07 -0.89
CA VAL A 76 -2.95 0.82 -0.47
C VAL A 76 -4.07 0.00 0.18
N ALA A 77 -4.51 -1.08 -0.47
CA ALA A 77 -5.59 -1.92 0.04
C ALA A 77 -5.24 -2.56 1.39
N ALA A 78 -4.01 -3.09 1.53
CA ALA A 78 -3.57 -3.73 2.76
C ALA A 78 -3.43 -2.73 3.91
N LEU A 79 -2.87 -1.55 3.66
CA LEU A 79 -2.69 -0.50 4.68
C LEU A 79 -4.03 0.05 5.18
N GLU A 80 -4.97 0.33 4.28
CA GLU A 80 -6.31 0.79 4.68
C GLU A 80 -7.08 -0.29 5.47
N GLY A 81 -6.96 -1.55 5.06
CA GLY A 81 -7.47 -2.68 5.82
C GLY A 81 -6.84 -2.79 7.20
N ALA A 82 -5.53 -2.55 7.31
CA ALA A 82 -4.82 -2.56 8.59
C ALA A 82 -5.30 -1.45 9.53
N ILE A 83 -5.51 -0.23 9.02
CA ILE A 83 -6.08 0.89 9.79
C ILE A 83 -7.46 0.49 10.32
N MET A 84 -8.32 -0.08 9.47
CA MET A 84 -9.65 -0.57 9.88
C MET A 84 -9.55 -1.63 11.00
N LEU A 85 -8.63 -2.59 10.90
CA LEU A 85 -8.37 -3.58 11.95
C LEU A 85 -7.85 -2.95 13.23
N CYS A 86 -6.94 -1.99 13.15
CA CYS A 86 -6.39 -1.32 14.33
C CYS A 86 -7.48 -0.61 15.13
N ARG A 87 -8.40 0.06 14.43
CA ARG A 87 -9.56 0.73 15.05
C ARG A 87 -10.52 -0.26 15.71
N SER A 88 -10.80 -1.39 15.06
CA SER A 88 -11.75 -2.38 15.59
C SER A 88 -11.19 -3.21 16.74
N THR A 89 -9.87 -3.39 16.79
CA THR A 89 -9.17 -4.20 17.81
C THR A 89 -8.47 -3.37 18.88
N HIS A 90 -8.45 -2.04 18.73
CA HIS A 90 -7.83 -1.09 19.65
C HIS A 90 -6.34 -1.37 19.90
N THR A 91 -5.61 -1.71 18.84
CA THR A 91 -4.18 -1.99 18.87
C THR A 91 -3.54 -1.61 17.54
N ALA A 92 -2.26 -1.21 17.57
CA ALA A 92 -1.50 -0.89 16.35
C ALA A 92 -0.81 -2.12 15.74
N GLU A 93 -1.00 -3.31 16.32
CA GLU A 93 -0.37 -4.55 15.85
C GLU A 93 -0.74 -4.90 14.39
N PRO A 94 -2.01 -4.81 13.93
CA PRO A 94 -2.34 -5.13 12.54
C PRO A 94 -1.55 -4.30 11.53
N LEU A 95 -1.33 -3.01 11.83
CA LEU A 95 -0.56 -2.11 10.98
C LEU A 95 0.92 -2.49 10.91
N ARG A 96 1.53 -2.87 12.04
CA ARG A 96 2.91 -3.39 12.06
C ARG A 96 3.04 -4.67 11.25
N THR A 97 2.13 -5.63 11.47
CA THR A 97 2.12 -6.91 10.77
C THR A 97 1.99 -6.72 9.25
N VAL A 98 1.06 -5.87 8.81
CA VAL A 98 0.91 -5.55 7.38
C VAL A 98 2.14 -4.82 6.85
N GLY A 99 2.69 -3.88 7.59
CA GLY A 99 3.93 -3.19 7.22
C GLY A 99 5.10 -4.14 6.99
N ASP A 100 5.28 -5.14 7.85
CA ASP A 100 6.32 -6.16 7.71
C ASP A 100 6.07 -7.08 6.50
N GLN A 101 4.84 -7.52 6.29
CA GLN A 101 4.48 -8.36 5.15
C GLN A 101 4.64 -7.64 3.80
N LEU A 102 4.28 -6.35 3.73
CA LEU A 102 4.48 -5.55 2.52
C LEU A 102 5.97 -5.37 2.22
N GLN A 103 6.81 -5.12 3.22
CA GLN A 103 8.26 -5.06 3.05
C GLN A 103 8.83 -6.39 2.54
N PHE A 104 8.39 -7.50 3.11
CA PHE A 104 8.79 -8.83 2.67
C PHE A 104 8.38 -9.08 1.22
N LEU A 105 7.17 -8.71 0.83
CA LEU A 105 6.66 -8.89 -0.53
C LEU A 105 7.47 -8.07 -1.55
N VAL A 106 7.78 -6.81 -1.23
CA VAL A 106 8.62 -5.94 -2.05
C VAL A 106 10.01 -6.56 -2.23
N ALA A 107 10.68 -6.93 -1.13
CA ALA A 107 12.00 -7.56 -1.18
C ALA A 107 12.00 -8.88 -1.96
N SER A 108 10.94 -9.70 -1.83
CA SER A 108 10.79 -10.95 -2.57
C SER A 108 10.69 -10.71 -4.07
N ARG A 109 9.93 -9.69 -4.50
CA ARG A 109 9.81 -9.31 -5.90
C ARG A 109 11.13 -8.77 -6.46
N GLU A 110 11.88 -7.98 -5.70
CA GLU A 110 13.23 -7.53 -6.07
C GLU A 110 14.17 -8.72 -6.27
N PHE A 111 14.15 -9.68 -5.35
CA PHE A 111 14.97 -10.89 -5.43
C PHE A 111 14.65 -11.71 -6.70
N VAL A 112 13.37 -11.97 -6.97
CA VAL A 112 12.95 -12.71 -8.18
C VAL A 112 13.38 -11.98 -9.45
N ARG A 113 13.23 -10.65 -9.49
CA ARG A 113 13.69 -9.82 -10.61
C ARG A 113 15.19 -9.94 -10.84
N SER A 114 15.99 -9.83 -9.77
CA SER A 114 17.46 -9.94 -9.86
C SER A 114 17.92 -11.33 -10.30
N SER A 115 17.25 -12.38 -9.82
CA SER A 115 17.56 -13.77 -10.16
C SER A 115 17.17 -14.11 -11.60
N GLY A 116 16.04 -13.60 -12.08
CA GLY A 116 15.62 -13.75 -13.48
C GLY A 116 16.54 -13.03 -14.47
N SER A 117 17.09 -11.87 -14.09
CA SER A 117 18.08 -11.15 -14.88
C SER A 117 19.42 -11.91 -14.99
N ALA A 118 19.86 -12.53 -13.89
CA ALA A 118 21.09 -13.36 -13.86
C ALA A 118 20.96 -14.65 -14.68
N ALA A 119 19.79 -15.31 -14.66
CA ALA A 119 19.56 -16.52 -15.45
C ALA A 119 19.58 -16.27 -16.97
N ASN A 120 19.17 -15.07 -17.42
CA ASN A 120 19.11 -14.73 -18.84
C ASN A 120 20.48 -14.37 -19.47
N HIS A 121 21.51 -14.12 -18.65
CA HIS A 121 22.87 -13.80 -19.11
C HIS A 121 23.77 -15.04 -19.32
N ASN A 122 23.34 -16.24 -18.90
CA ASN A 122 24.12 -17.48 -19.03
C ASN A 122 23.77 -18.31 -20.29
N GLY A 123 22.99 -17.78 -21.22
CA GLY A 123 22.50 -18.50 -22.42
C GLY A 123 23.13 -18.10 -23.75
N SER A 124 24.23 -17.34 -23.77
CA SER A 124 24.85 -16.81 -25.00
C SER A 124 26.30 -17.28 -25.14
N GLY A 125 26.50 -18.59 -25.26
CA GLY A 125 27.81 -19.18 -25.48
C GLY A 125 27.72 -20.63 -25.94
N ASP A 126 27.38 -20.82 -27.22
CA ASP A 126 28.06 -21.72 -28.18
C ASP A 126 27.34 -21.66 -29.55
#